data_AF-A0A0M0G4G5-F1
#
_entry.id   AF-A0A0M0G4G5-F1
#
_cell.length_a   1.000
_cell.length_b   1.000
_cell.length_c   1.000
_cell.angle_alpha   90.00
_cell.angle_beta   90.00
_cell.angle_gamma   90.00
#
_symmetry.space_group_name_H-M   'P 1'
#
loop_
_entity.id
_entity.type
_entity.pdbx_description
1 polymer ?
#
loop_
_entity_poly.entity_id
_entity_poly.type
_entity_poly.pdbx_seq_one_letter_code
_entity_poly.pdbx_strand_id
1 'polypeptide(L)'
;MVNHAMKKFLLPVLFLLLLCGCGGMEAEKTESQPKEPDDASSEKETAPKEQEDVVEAPAASPEGNDSMNKGEKGEESEGKAQFMQFIAVSVPAIGQQEMAIRQKVQAGVDLYEMNGDKEAAREALDEGISEYGSLVKQAESLPAESDELKPVKEELVNGFKLYRDTLDLIRKTIDDPSLSTKVEEKTLEYGESVERYRTLVDDISKGYGIDYELAPPS
;
A
#
# COMPACT_ATOMS: atom_id res chain seq x y z
N MET A 1 20.06 30.15 16.40
CA MET A 1 18.60 30.21 16.14
C MET A 1 18.29 29.07 15.19
N VAL A 2 17.61 28.03 15.67
CA VAL A 2 17.11 26.95 14.81
C VAL A 2 16.15 27.59 13.81
N ASN A 3 16.39 27.36 12.52
CA ASN A 3 15.62 27.98 11.46
C ASN A 3 14.15 27.55 11.62
N HIS A 4 13.28 28.49 11.97
CA HIS A 4 11.85 28.24 12.15
C HIS A 4 11.17 27.73 10.85
N ALA A 5 11.88 27.85 9.73
CA ALA A 5 11.62 27.17 8.48
C ALA A 5 11.60 25.64 8.69
N MET A 6 12.73 24.98 8.95
CA MET A 6 12.82 23.50 9.05
C MET A 6 11.81 22.87 10.02
N LYS A 7 11.54 23.56 11.13
CA LYS A 7 10.54 23.17 12.14
C LYS A 7 9.14 22.95 11.56
N LYS A 8 8.83 23.54 10.40
CA LYS A 8 7.57 23.35 9.64
C LYS A 8 7.70 22.38 8.46
N PHE A 9 8.91 22.11 7.97
CA PHE A 9 9.14 21.30 6.76
C PHE A 9 9.13 19.79 7.03
N LEU A 10 9.52 19.32 8.21
CA LEU A 10 9.68 17.88 8.46
C LEU A 10 8.49 17.22 9.16
N LEU A 11 7.71 17.99 9.92
CA LEU A 11 6.54 17.45 10.62
C LEU A 11 5.41 16.93 9.69
N PRO A 12 5.12 17.53 8.52
CA PRO A 12 4.06 17.03 7.64
C PRO A 12 4.55 16.01 6.58
N VAL A 13 5.86 15.82 6.40
CA VAL A 13 6.42 14.89 5.38
C VAL A 13 6.57 13.47 5.92
N LEU A 14 6.52 13.31 7.25
CA LEU A 14 6.74 12.05 7.95
C LEU A 14 5.59 11.04 7.80
N PHE A 15 4.43 11.49 7.31
CA PHE A 15 3.17 10.77 7.51
C PHE A 15 2.48 10.29 6.21
N LEU A 16 3.12 10.47 5.05
CA LEU A 16 2.70 9.82 3.79
C LEU A 16 3.14 8.35 3.76
N LEU A 17 2.55 7.57 4.68
CA LEU A 17 2.71 6.12 4.84
C LEU A 17 2.25 5.39 3.58
N LEU A 18 3.20 5.21 2.67
CA LEU A 18 3.12 4.21 1.64
C LEU A 18 3.36 2.83 2.29
N LEU A 19 2.27 2.08 2.46
CA LEU A 19 2.23 0.61 2.36
C LEU A 19 2.52 -0.24 3.61
N CYS A 20 1.72 -0.07 4.66
CA CYS A 20 1.39 -1.19 5.56
C CYS A 20 -0.02 -1.70 5.23
N GLY A 21 -0.14 -2.52 4.17
CA GLY A 21 -1.32 -3.36 4.00
C GLY A 21 -1.26 -4.50 5.02
N CYS A 22 -2.00 -4.38 6.13
CA CYS A 22 -2.35 -5.54 6.96
C CYS A 22 -3.43 -6.33 6.23
N GLY A 23 -3.04 -7.17 5.26
CA GLY A 23 -3.95 -8.09 4.60
C GLY A 23 -4.35 -9.24 5.53
N GLY A 24 -5.39 -9.03 6.34
CA GLY A 24 -6.10 -10.11 7.02
C GLY A 24 -6.93 -10.90 6.01
N MET A 25 -6.41 -12.03 5.53
CA MET A 25 -7.23 -13.01 4.79
C MET A 25 -8.13 -13.72 5.80
N GLU A 26 -9.37 -13.26 5.96
CA GLU A 26 -10.41 -14.11 6.53
C GLU A 26 -10.79 -15.15 5.48
N ALA A 27 -10.28 -16.36 5.67
CA ALA A 27 -10.72 -17.53 4.91
C ALA A 27 -12.20 -17.79 5.24
N GLU A 28 -13.02 -17.74 4.20
CA GLU A 28 -14.43 -18.14 4.18
C GLU A 28 -14.60 -19.51 4.88
N LYS A 29 -15.20 -19.51 6.07
CA LYS A 29 -15.44 -20.71 6.86
C LYS A 29 -16.67 -21.43 6.31
N THR A 30 -16.44 -22.44 5.48
CA THR A 30 -17.46 -23.40 5.06
C THR A 30 -17.87 -24.24 6.27
N GLU A 31 -19.08 -24.04 6.77
CA GLU A 31 -19.64 -24.78 7.89
C GLU A 31 -20.24 -26.11 7.41
N SER A 32 -19.64 -27.23 7.81
CA SER A 32 -20.28 -28.54 7.80
C SER A 32 -20.16 -29.16 9.20
N GLN A 33 -21.32 -29.29 9.85
CA GLN A 33 -21.57 -30.00 11.11
C GLN A 33 -21.51 -31.54 10.93
N PRO A 34 -21.73 -32.39 11.97
CA PRO A 34 -21.68 -32.20 13.43
C PRO A 34 -20.92 -33.31 14.20
N LYS A 35 -20.63 -33.11 15.49
CA LYS A 35 -20.71 -34.15 16.54
C LYS A 35 -20.58 -33.57 17.95
N GLU A 36 -21.66 -33.64 18.70
CA GLU A 36 -21.74 -33.63 20.17
C GLU A 36 -21.97 -35.10 20.65
N PRO A 37 -21.95 -35.48 21.95
CA PRO A 37 -22.38 -34.66 23.11
C PRO A 37 -21.64 -34.89 24.46
N ASP A 38 -22.25 -34.31 25.51
CA ASP A 38 -22.10 -34.48 26.97
C ASP A 38 -21.23 -33.40 27.66
N ASP A 39 -21.66 -32.67 28.71
CA ASP A 39 -22.78 -32.85 29.65
C ASP A 39 -23.04 -31.52 30.43
N ALA A 40 -24.25 -31.42 31.00
CA ALA A 40 -24.67 -30.61 32.15
C ALA A 40 -24.73 -29.05 32.09
N SER A 41 -25.96 -28.50 32.04
CA SER A 41 -26.66 -27.94 33.23
C SER A 41 -27.73 -26.86 32.91
N SER A 42 -28.97 -27.18 33.33
CA SER A 42 -30.13 -26.34 33.75
C SER A 42 -30.76 -25.26 32.86
N GLU A 43 -32.02 -25.55 32.51
CA GLU A 43 -33.25 -24.74 32.62
C GLU A 43 -33.29 -23.38 31.85
N LYS A 44 -34.28 -23.07 31.00
CA LYS A 44 -35.73 -23.19 31.24
C LYS A 44 -36.52 -22.82 29.95
N GLU A 45 -37.66 -23.51 29.71
CA GLU A 45 -38.92 -23.12 29.03
C GLU A 45 -38.91 -22.16 27.81
N THR A 46 -39.63 -22.32 26.69
CA THR A 46 -40.85 -23.07 26.33
C THR A 46 -41.00 -23.06 24.79
N ALA A 47 -41.68 -24.07 24.26
CA ALA A 47 -41.83 -24.46 22.85
C ALA A 47 -43.04 -23.77 22.13
N PRO A 48 -43.64 -24.27 21.01
CA PRO A 48 -43.13 -24.76 19.70
C PRO A 48 -43.99 -24.29 18.47
N LYS A 49 -43.64 -24.83 17.28
CA LYS A 49 -44.46 -25.12 16.05
C LYS A 49 -44.38 -24.07 14.92
N GLU A 50 -44.28 -24.41 13.62
CA GLU A 50 -44.81 -25.56 12.85
C GLU A 50 -43.82 -26.08 11.77
N GLN A 51 -44.01 -27.36 11.42
CA GLN A 51 -43.36 -28.14 10.37
C GLN A 51 -44.23 -28.16 9.09
N GLU A 52 -43.65 -28.73 8.02
CA GLU A 52 -44.31 -29.45 6.89
C GLU A 52 -44.96 -28.57 5.78
N ASP A 53 -44.84 -28.84 4.48
CA ASP A 53 -44.36 -30.02 3.75
C ASP A 53 -44.19 -29.77 2.23
N VAL A 54 -43.43 -30.67 1.57
CA VAL A 54 -43.60 -31.25 0.19
C VAL A 54 -43.63 -30.30 -1.04
N VAL A 55 -42.58 -30.27 -1.90
CA VAL A 55 -42.24 -31.21 -3.01
C VAL A 55 -43.26 -31.23 -4.17
N GLU A 56 -42.90 -30.64 -5.32
CA GLU A 56 -42.81 -31.29 -6.66
C GLU A 56 -42.51 -30.27 -7.79
N ALA A 57 -41.43 -30.51 -8.55
CA ALA A 57 -41.29 -30.14 -9.96
C ALA A 57 -41.90 -31.29 -10.80
N PRO A 58 -42.28 -31.18 -12.10
CA PRO A 58 -41.45 -30.60 -13.19
C PRO A 58 -42.21 -30.04 -14.43
N ALA A 59 -41.50 -29.37 -15.36
CA ALA A 59 -41.67 -29.51 -16.82
C ALA A 59 -40.66 -28.62 -17.60
N ALA A 60 -40.31 -29.09 -18.79
CA ALA A 60 -39.09 -28.81 -19.54
C ALA A 60 -39.13 -27.60 -20.52
N SER A 61 -37.93 -27.04 -20.76
CA SER A 61 -37.28 -26.49 -21.99
C SER A 61 -38.12 -26.09 -23.23
N PRO A 62 -37.73 -25.05 -24.02
CA PRO A 62 -36.51 -25.12 -24.84
C PRO A 62 -35.68 -23.84 -25.07
N GLU A 63 -34.40 -24.09 -25.36
CA GLU A 63 -33.45 -23.40 -26.24
C GLU A 63 -33.48 -21.86 -26.37
N GLY A 64 -32.38 -21.25 -25.89
CA GLY A 64 -31.97 -19.90 -26.24
C GLY A 64 -30.46 -19.77 -26.08
N ASN A 65 -29.75 -20.17 -27.14
CA ASN A 65 -28.39 -19.76 -27.54
C ASN A 65 -27.68 -18.84 -26.54
N ASP A 66 -26.73 -19.38 -25.76
CA ASP A 66 -25.76 -18.52 -25.09
C ASP A 66 -24.34 -18.95 -25.38
N SER A 67 -23.63 -17.93 -25.84
CA SER A 67 -22.33 -17.94 -26.45
C SER A 67 -21.30 -18.72 -25.62
N MET A 68 -20.41 -19.41 -26.33
CA MET A 68 -19.15 -19.90 -25.78
C MET A 68 -18.37 -18.73 -25.16
N ASN A 69 -18.56 -18.46 -23.87
CA ASN A 69 -17.60 -17.72 -23.08
C ASN A 69 -16.44 -18.68 -22.76
N LYS A 70 -15.53 -18.78 -23.72
CA LYS A 70 -14.32 -19.60 -23.62
C LYS A 70 -13.15 -18.77 -24.13
N GLY A 71 -12.73 -17.79 -23.32
CA GLY A 71 -11.60 -16.92 -23.62
C GLY A 71 -10.95 -16.26 -22.40
N GLU A 72 -11.72 -15.66 -21.49
CA GLU A 72 -11.13 -14.66 -20.55
C GLU A 72 -10.63 -15.19 -19.21
N LYS A 73 -11.04 -16.39 -18.78
CA LYS A 73 -10.81 -16.84 -17.40
C LYS A 73 -9.33 -17.13 -17.05
N GLY A 74 -8.47 -17.28 -18.07
CA GLY A 74 -7.05 -17.58 -17.90
C GLY A 74 -6.20 -16.33 -17.65
N GLU A 75 -6.31 -15.33 -18.52
CA GLU A 75 -5.57 -14.06 -18.43
C GLU A 75 -5.97 -13.26 -17.19
N GLU A 76 -7.27 -13.20 -16.85
CA GLU A 76 -7.77 -12.51 -15.65
C GLU A 76 -7.17 -13.12 -14.36
N SER A 77 -7.02 -14.44 -14.31
CA SER A 77 -6.44 -15.14 -13.16
C SER A 77 -4.93 -14.94 -13.03
N GLU A 78 -4.22 -14.83 -14.16
CA GLU A 78 -2.78 -14.59 -14.20
C GLU A 78 -2.46 -13.13 -13.87
N GLY A 79 -3.20 -12.17 -14.44
CA GLY A 79 -3.09 -10.75 -14.12
C GLY A 79 -3.32 -10.47 -12.64
N LYS A 80 -4.38 -11.06 -12.05
CA LYS A 80 -4.66 -10.98 -10.61
C LYS A 80 -3.52 -11.55 -9.76
N ALA A 81 -2.94 -12.69 -10.14
CA ALA A 81 -1.83 -13.29 -9.41
C ALA A 81 -0.56 -12.44 -9.49
N GLN A 82 -0.23 -11.90 -10.67
CA GLN A 82 0.89 -10.98 -10.86
C GLN A 82 0.69 -9.69 -10.05
N PHE A 83 -0.51 -9.12 -10.06
CA PHE A 83 -0.85 -7.95 -9.26
C PHE A 83 -0.66 -8.22 -7.77
N MET A 84 -1.23 -9.30 -7.24
CA MET A 84 -1.07 -9.70 -5.84
C MET A 84 0.41 -9.90 -5.47
N GLN A 85 1.19 -10.57 -6.32
CA GLN A 85 2.63 -10.72 -6.10
C GLN A 85 3.34 -9.37 -6.04
N PHE A 86 2.94 -8.41 -6.88
CA PHE A 86 3.49 -7.07 -6.89
C PHE A 86 3.15 -6.30 -5.61
N ILE A 87 1.86 -6.17 -5.27
CA ILE A 87 1.39 -5.32 -4.17
C ILE A 87 1.56 -5.94 -2.77
N ALA A 88 1.54 -7.27 -2.64
CA ALA A 88 1.60 -7.95 -1.34
C ALA A 88 2.99 -8.52 -1.00
N VAL A 89 3.90 -8.63 -1.98
CA VAL A 89 5.24 -9.20 -1.74
C VAL A 89 6.33 -8.21 -2.13
N SER A 90 6.38 -7.81 -3.41
CA SER A 90 7.48 -7.00 -3.94
C SER A 90 7.50 -5.59 -3.34
N VAL A 91 6.37 -4.91 -3.37
CA VAL A 91 6.23 -3.53 -2.91
C VAL A 91 6.46 -3.42 -1.39
N PRO A 92 5.87 -4.26 -0.52
CA PRO A 92 6.13 -4.21 0.92
C PRO A 92 7.60 -4.43 1.27
N ALA A 93 8.31 -5.31 0.57
CA ALA A 93 9.73 -5.53 0.83
C ALA A 93 10.57 -4.27 0.59
N ILE A 94 10.30 -3.53 -0.49
CA ILE A 94 10.94 -2.23 -0.74
C ILE A 94 10.47 -1.18 0.28
N GLY A 95 9.17 -1.19 0.64
CA GLY A 95 8.61 -0.28 1.63
C GLY A 95 9.26 -0.39 3.02
N GLN A 96 9.60 -1.61 3.47
CA GLN A 96 10.31 -1.81 4.74
C GLN A 96 11.72 -1.20 4.73
N GLN A 97 12.44 -1.33 3.60
CA GLN A 97 13.75 -0.70 3.44
C GLN A 97 13.60 0.83 3.46
N GLU A 98 12.59 1.33 2.76
CA GLU A 98 12.30 2.75 2.68
C GLU A 98 12.00 3.38 4.04
N MET A 99 11.19 2.72 4.86
CA MET A 99 10.94 3.17 6.23
C MET A 99 12.21 3.22 7.07
N ALA A 100 13.10 2.23 6.95
CA ALA A 100 14.36 2.24 7.69
C ALA A 100 15.25 3.42 7.28
N ILE A 101 15.30 3.72 5.97
CA ILE A 101 16.04 4.89 5.44
C ILE A 101 15.45 6.19 6.00
N ARG A 102 14.12 6.35 5.95
CA ARG A 102 13.44 7.52 6.51
C ARG A 102 13.72 7.72 7.98
N GLN A 103 13.70 6.65 8.78
CA GLN A 103 13.99 6.72 10.21
C GLN A 103 15.41 7.21 10.49
N LYS A 104 16.41 6.75 9.72
CA LYS A 104 17.79 7.24 9.84
C LYS A 104 17.90 8.72 9.46
N VAL A 105 17.32 9.10 8.32
CA VAL A 105 17.29 10.50 7.87
C VAL A 105 16.67 11.38 8.95
N GLN A 106 15.51 10.97 9.49
CA GLN A 106 14.82 11.70 10.54
C GLN A 106 15.68 11.85 11.79
N ALA A 107 16.36 10.80 12.24
CA ALA A 107 17.22 10.87 13.42
C ALA A 107 18.34 11.91 13.28
N GLY A 108 18.99 11.99 12.11
CA GLY A 108 20.02 13.01 11.86
C GLY A 108 19.45 14.42 11.80
N VAL A 109 18.28 14.57 11.20
CA VAL A 109 17.57 15.85 11.14
C VAL A 109 17.10 16.31 12.52
N ASP A 110 16.58 15.41 13.36
CA ASP A 110 16.16 15.70 14.73
C ASP A 110 17.33 16.22 15.56
N LEU A 111 18.53 15.64 15.41
CA LEU A 111 19.74 16.16 16.05
C LEU A 111 19.99 17.62 15.65
N TYR A 112 19.93 17.93 14.35
CA TYR A 112 20.07 19.30 13.89
C TYR A 112 19.02 20.25 14.49
N GLU A 113 17.77 19.81 14.61
CA GLU A 113 16.72 20.63 15.23
C GLU A 113 16.91 20.83 16.74
N MET A 114 17.34 19.79 17.45
CA MET A 114 17.48 19.81 18.91
C MET A 114 18.70 20.61 19.38
N ASN A 115 19.85 20.44 18.72
CA ASN A 115 21.12 20.99 19.20
C ASN A 115 21.90 21.79 18.15
N GLY A 116 21.39 21.91 16.92
CA GLY A 116 22.06 22.62 15.84
C GLY A 116 23.17 21.83 15.13
N ASP A 117 23.24 20.51 15.33
CA ASP A 117 24.23 19.63 14.68
C ASP A 117 23.93 19.45 13.19
N LYS A 118 24.49 20.36 12.40
CA LYS A 118 24.40 20.32 10.95
C LYS A 118 25.09 19.10 10.36
N GLU A 119 26.22 18.64 10.92
CA GLU A 119 26.97 17.54 10.31
C GLU A 119 26.18 16.23 10.41
N ALA A 120 25.53 15.97 11.55
CA ALA A 120 24.66 14.81 11.71
C ALA A 120 23.51 14.80 10.69
N ALA A 121 22.85 15.94 10.47
CA ALA A 121 21.79 16.02 9.45
C ALA A 121 22.33 15.86 8.02
N ARG A 122 23.51 16.40 7.73
CA ARG A 122 24.14 16.26 6.41
C ARG A 122 24.49 14.81 6.12
N GLU A 123 25.14 14.12 7.06
CA GLU A 123 25.51 12.71 6.93
C GLU A 123 24.28 11.84 6.71
N ALA A 124 23.25 12.01 7.53
CA ALA A 124 22.02 11.24 7.42
C ALA A 124 21.28 11.48 6.08
N LEU A 125 21.23 12.72 5.60
CA LEU A 125 20.63 13.05 4.30
C LEU A 125 21.47 12.52 3.14
N ASP A 126 22.81 12.64 3.20
CA ASP A 126 23.71 12.14 2.16
C ASP A 126 23.64 10.60 2.06
N GLU A 127 23.56 9.88 3.19
CA GLU A 127 23.28 8.44 3.24
C GLU A 127 21.90 8.14 2.66
N GLY A 128 20.85 8.84 3.11
CA GLY A 128 19.48 8.65 2.62
C GLY A 128 19.33 8.85 1.11
N ILE A 129 19.96 9.88 0.53
CA ILE A 129 19.97 10.14 -0.92
C ILE A 129 20.61 8.97 -1.68
N SER A 130 21.69 8.40 -1.14
CA SER A 130 22.37 7.23 -1.72
C SER A 130 21.51 5.97 -1.63
N GLU A 131 20.91 5.70 -0.46
CA GLU A 131 20.05 4.54 -0.22
C GLU A 131 18.77 4.60 -1.08
N TYR A 132 18.14 5.77 -1.23
CA TYR A 132 17.04 5.96 -2.19
C TYR A 132 17.47 5.74 -3.64
N GLY A 133 18.71 6.10 -4.00
CA GLY A 133 19.29 5.73 -5.29
C GLY A 133 19.33 4.22 -5.53
N SER A 134 19.42 3.42 -4.46
CA SER A 134 19.32 1.96 -4.52
C SER A 134 17.87 1.47 -4.56
N LEU A 135 16.93 2.12 -3.84
CA LEU A 135 15.49 1.83 -3.95
C LEU A 135 14.98 2.06 -5.37
N VAL A 136 15.39 3.15 -6.03
CA VAL A 136 15.03 3.42 -7.42
C VAL A 136 15.42 2.26 -8.34
N LYS A 137 16.66 1.77 -8.22
CA LYS A 137 17.13 0.62 -9.01
C LYS A 137 16.36 -0.66 -8.71
N GLN A 138 16.06 -0.91 -7.44
CA GLN A 138 15.26 -2.07 -7.02
C GLN A 138 13.84 -2.00 -7.62
N ALA A 139 13.18 -0.83 -7.53
CA ALA A 139 11.86 -0.61 -8.09
C ALA A 139 11.85 -0.74 -9.62
N GLU A 140 12.85 -0.21 -10.32
CA GLU A 140 13.01 -0.35 -11.77
C GLU A 140 13.15 -1.83 -12.18
N SER A 141 13.80 -2.65 -11.34
CA SER A 141 13.99 -4.09 -11.57
C SER A 141 12.79 -4.97 -11.24
N LEU A 142 11.73 -4.41 -10.64
CA LEU A 142 10.55 -5.21 -10.31
C LEU A 142 9.87 -5.76 -11.58
N PRO A 143 9.43 -7.03 -11.56
CA PRO A 143 8.65 -7.60 -12.65
C PRO A 143 7.31 -6.87 -12.75
N ALA A 144 6.96 -6.44 -13.95
CA ALA A 144 5.70 -5.79 -14.28
C ALA A 144 5.35 -6.14 -15.73
N GLU A 145 5.03 -7.42 -15.93
CA GLU A 145 4.83 -7.99 -17.26
C GLU A 145 3.43 -7.64 -17.82
N SER A 146 2.43 -7.51 -16.94
CA SER A 146 1.08 -7.09 -17.35
C SER A 146 1.03 -5.59 -17.69
N ASP A 147 0.19 -5.25 -18.67
CA ASP A 147 0.00 -3.85 -19.10
C ASP A 147 -0.58 -2.98 -17.97
N GLU A 148 -1.34 -3.56 -17.05
CA GLU A 148 -1.89 -2.88 -15.87
C GLU A 148 -0.82 -2.55 -14.81
N LEU A 149 0.21 -3.40 -14.67
CA LEU A 149 1.28 -3.20 -13.67
C LEU A 149 2.35 -2.21 -14.13
N LYS A 150 2.52 -2.02 -15.44
CA LYS A 150 3.48 -1.04 -15.99
C LYS A 150 3.29 0.37 -15.41
N PRO A 151 2.09 0.99 -15.48
CA PRO A 151 1.90 2.33 -14.91
C PRO A 151 2.07 2.36 -13.39
N VAL A 152 1.71 1.29 -12.67
CA VAL A 152 1.91 1.18 -11.21
C VAL A 152 3.40 1.19 -10.87
N LYS A 153 4.21 0.40 -11.59
CA LYS A 153 5.66 0.37 -11.40
C LYS A 153 6.30 1.71 -11.77
N GLU A 154 5.87 2.34 -12.86
CA GLU A 154 6.37 3.64 -13.28
C GLU A 154 6.14 4.70 -12.20
N GLU A 155 4.95 4.78 -11.61
CA GLU A 155 4.70 5.72 -10.52
C GLU A 155 5.44 5.36 -9.22
N LEU A 156 5.61 4.07 -8.89
CA LEU A 156 6.44 3.68 -7.76
C LEU A 156 7.89 4.19 -7.91
N VAL A 157 8.47 3.97 -9.09
CA VAL A 157 9.83 4.44 -9.42
C VAL A 157 9.89 5.97 -9.37
N ASN A 158 8.89 6.65 -9.92
CA ASN A 158 8.81 8.10 -9.92
C ASN A 158 8.71 8.66 -8.49
N GLY A 159 7.90 8.06 -7.62
CA GLY A 159 7.79 8.43 -6.21
C GLY A 159 9.14 8.36 -5.49
N PHE A 160 9.91 7.29 -5.69
CA PHE A 160 11.26 7.19 -5.10
C PHE A 160 12.24 8.24 -5.66
N LYS A 161 12.15 8.55 -6.96
CA LYS A 161 12.97 9.62 -7.58
C LYS A 161 12.61 10.99 -7.00
N LEU A 162 11.33 11.31 -6.91
CA LEU A 162 10.84 12.58 -6.37
C LEU A 162 11.21 12.76 -4.89
N TYR A 163 11.10 11.69 -4.10
CA TYR A 163 11.50 11.78 -2.70
C TYR A 163 13.01 11.96 -2.55
N ARG A 164 13.82 11.25 -3.34
CA ARG A 164 15.27 11.46 -3.39
C ARG A 164 15.64 12.90 -3.74
N ASP A 165 15.00 13.48 -4.74
CA ASP A 165 15.20 14.88 -5.13
C ASP A 165 14.81 15.84 -3.99
N THR A 166 13.75 15.49 -3.25
CA THR A 166 13.32 16.24 -2.06
C THR A 166 14.41 16.19 -0.97
N LEU A 167 14.98 15.03 -0.68
CA LEU A 167 16.09 14.88 0.27
C LEU A 167 17.32 15.69 -0.14
N ASP A 168 17.70 15.66 -1.42
CA ASP A 168 18.79 16.47 -1.97
C ASP A 168 18.55 17.98 -1.80
N LEU A 169 17.31 18.43 -1.98
CA LEU A 169 16.95 19.83 -1.78
C LEU A 169 16.94 20.24 -0.30
N ILE A 170 16.47 19.36 0.59
CA ILE A 170 16.57 19.56 2.05
C ILE A 170 18.04 19.64 2.47
N ARG A 171 18.89 18.76 1.95
CA ARG A 171 20.34 18.74 2.21
C ARG A 171 21.01 20.05 1.82
N LYS A 172 20.65 20.62 0.68
CA LYS A 172 21.12 21.94 0.23
C LYS A 172 20.60 23.07 1.12
N THR A 173 19.40 22.94 1.66
CA THR A 173 18.76 23.94 2.53
C THR A 173 19.46 24.11 3.88
N ILE A 174 20.23 23.11 4.34
CA ILE A 174 21.10 23.22 5.53
C ILE A 174 22.15 24.33 5.36
N ASP A 175 22.64 24.49 4.13
CA ASP A 175 23.68 25.42 3.74
C ASP A 175 23.09 26.72 3.15
N ASP A 176 21.97 26.61 2.45
CA ASP A 176 21.23 27.74 1.85
C ASP A 176 19.73 27.71 2.24
N PRO A 177 19.35 28.37 3.34
CA PRO A 177 17.96 28.43 3.79
C PRO A 177 16.97 29.07 2.80
N SER A 178 17.44 29.80 1.79
CA SER A 178 16.59 30.42 0.78
C SER A 178 15.90 29.39 -0.13
N LEU A 179 16.37 28.15 -0.13
CA LEU A 179 15.78 27.04 -0.90
C LEU A 179 14.52 26.44 -0.26
N SER A 180 14.14 26.88 0.94
CA SER A 180 12.99 26.37 1.69
C SER A 180 11.69 26.32 0.89
N THR A 181 11.31 27.39 0.17
CA THR A 181 10.10 27.38 -0.68
C THR A 181 10.16 26.30 -1.77
N LYS A 182 11.34 26.01 -2.33
CA LYS A 182 11.47 24.94 -3.33
C LYS A 182 11.29 23.55 -2.71
N VAL A 183 11.68 23.37 -1.44
CA VAL A 183 11.41 22.11 -0.70
C VAL A 183 9.91 21.90 -0.55
N GLU A 184 9.16 22.96 -0.20
CA GLU A 184 7.70 22.95 -0.12
C GLU A 184 7.07 22.51 -1.46
N GLU A 185 7.48 23.14 -2.56
CA GLU A 185 7.01 22.79 -3.91
C GLU A 185 7.30 21.33 -4.28
N LYS A 186 8.54 20.86 -4.03
CA LYS A 186 8.95 19.49 -4.33
C LYS A 186 8.23 18.45 -3.47
N THR A 187 7.94 18.80 -2.22
CA THR A 187 7.17 17.95 -1.29
C THR A 187 5.74 17.77 -1.79
N LEU A 188 5.11 18.82 -2.32
CA LEU A 188 3.78 18.72 -2.93
C LEU A 188 3.80 17.83 -4.17
N GLU A 189 4.80 17.99 -5.06
CA GLU A 189 4.98 17.15 -6.24
C GLU A 189 5.12 15.66 -5.87
N TYR A 190 5.88 15.36 -4.81
CA TYR A 190 5.98 14.02 -4.25
C TYR A 190 4.62 13.52 -3.73
N GLY A 191 3.88 14.32 -2.95
CA GLY A 191 2.55 13.97 -2.46
C GLY A 191 1.57 13.64 -3.58
N GLU A 192 1.58 14.41 -4.67
CA GLU A 192 0.75 14.13 -5.85
C GLU A 192 1.12 12.80 -6.53
N SER A 193 2.41 12.45 -6.61
CA SER A 193 2.86 11.15 -7.13
C SER A 193 2.39 9.98 -6.25
N VAL A 194 2.45 10.14 -4.93
CA VAL A 194 1.91 9.15 -3.97
C VAL A 194 0.42 8.91 -4.22
N GLU A 195 -0.37 9.96 -4.39
CA GLU A 195 -1.81 9.83 -4.66
C GLU A 195 -2.11 9.19 -6.02
N ARG A 196 -1.32 9.49 -7.06
CA ARG A 196 -1.44 8.80 -8.36
C ARG A 196 -1.13 7.32 -8.25
N TYR A 197 -0.06 6.95 -7.56
CA TYR A 197 0.26 5.54 -7.29
C TYR A 197 -0.88 4.83 -6.55
N ARG A 198 -1.40 5.44 -5.47
CA ARG A 198 -2.51 4.88 -4.69
C ARG A 198 -3.75 4.67 -5.54
N THR A 199 -4.11 5.66 -6.36
CA THR A 199 -5.28 5.58 -7.26
C THR A 199 -5.14 4.42 -8.25
N LEU A 200 -3.97 4.24 -8.86
CA LEU A 200 -3.73 3.12 -9.78
C LEU A 200 -3.87 1.75 -9.09
N VAL A 201 -3.34 1.62 -7.88
CA VAL A 201 -3.44 0.37 -7.10
C VAL A 201 -4.90 0.11 -6.69
N ASP A 202 -5.63 1.12 -6.27
CA ASP A 202 -7.05 1.02 -5.88
C ASP A 202 -7.94 0.63 -7.07
N ASP A 203 -7.74 1.27 -8.23
CA ASP A 203 -8.50 0.96 -9.45
C ASP A 203 -8.30 -0.50 -9.89
N ILE A 204 -7.06 -1.00 -9.87
CA ILE A 204 -6.76 -2.40 -10.22
C ILE A 204 -7.32 -3.36 -9.16
N SER A 205 -7.21 -3.01 -7.87
CA SER A 205 -7.76 -3.82 -6.77
C SER A 205 -9.27 -3.99 -6.89
N LYS A 206 -9.99 -2.89 -7.18
CA LYS A 206 -11.43 -2.90 -7.47
C LYS A 206 -11.77 -3.73 -8.69
N GLY A 207 -10.99 -3.61 -9.77
CA GLY A 207 -11.14 -4.43 -10.97
C GLY A 207 -11.08 -5.93 -10.68
N TYR A 208 -10.22 -6.35 -9.76
CA TYR A 208 -10.07 -7.75 -9.35
C TYR A 208 -10.95 -8.19 -8.17
N GLY A 209 -11.80 -7.31 -7.63
CA GLY A 209 -12.59 -7.58 -6.43
C GLY A 209 -11.73 -7.93 -5.20
N ILE A 210 -10.56 -7.30 -5.08
CA ILE A 210 -9.64 -7.45 -3.94
C ILE A 210 -9.94 -6.33 -2.95
N ASP A 211 -10.22 -6.69 -1.70
CA ASP A 211 -10.29 -5.74 -0.59
C ASP A 211 -8.86 -5.43 -0.13
N TYR A 212 -8.26 -4.40 -0.73
CA TYR A 212 -6.90 -3.96 -0.42
C TYR A 212 -6.95 -2.57 0.20
N GLU A 213 -6.80 -2.50 1.52
CA GLU A 213 -6.65 -1.22 2.22
C GLU A 213 -5.20 -0.73 2.13
N LEU A 214 -5.01 0.39 1.42
CA LEU A 214 -3.83 1.21 1.56
C LEU A 214 -3.95 2.01 2.86
N ALA A 215 -2.91 1.97 3.70
CA ALA A 215 -2.85 2.80 4.90
C ALA A 215 -3.13 4.28 4.55
N PRO A 216 -4.01 4.97 5.29
CA PRO A 216 -4.40 6.33 4.96
C PRO A 216 -3.20 7.28 4.98
N PRO A 217 -3.20 8.34 4.14
CA PRO A 217 -2.27 9.46 4.32
C PRO A 217 -2.47 9.99 5.74
N SER A 218 -1.40 9.97 6.52
CA SER A 218 -1.40 10.62 7.82
C SER A 218 -0.88 12.05 7.67
#